data_AF-A0A4S8IDT9-F1
#
_entry.id   AF-A0A4S8IDT9-F1
#
_cell.length_a   1.000
_cell.length_b   1.000
_cell.length_c   1.000
_cell.angle_alpha   90.00
_cell.angle_beta   90.00
_cell.angle_gamma   90.00
#
_symmetry.space_group_name_H-M   'P 1'
#
loop_
_entity.id
_entity.type
_entity.pdbx_description
1 polymer ?
#
loop_
_entity_poly.entity_id
_entity_poly.type
_entity_poly.pdbx_seq_one_letter_code
_entity_poly.pdbx_strand_id
1 'polypeptide(L)'
;MQQAPADRRSTYLAALTQEIERKLQKALISPGQRPELLQKLFADAALEIEDRARDIILKKDEDEIASADDGTENLCFYDVLADYYVEAPGSGKSILDLIVQLWSQSFVSHIFALLFHKWLFEVSVETSEVLLRYGSALVHGASNVFWIDIQANRRRFFSLFSYLLEEVALVPDRSNKISLQARRDLYLLLSRFLFFYKLDDLLEPFLKHFPAYPNAFLVGGPEDIFVIELTDQLQKLKVEPVLLHYLSRMGALKGLELRMATSTRLKACLYSFTSPGGPMYPTRAVRHAAWDTLDLLFPVGRYPRHVISVFFRLLYPWYWPSSCWNFIVTCVTTVVYYILRVIISSWENIRKSKRS
;
A
#
# COMPACT_ATOMS: atom_id res chain seq x y z
N MET A 1 -4.91 -18.60 43.32
CA MET A 1 -3.66 -17.96 42.86
C MET A 1 -3.88 -17.42 41.46
N GLN A 2 -4.05 -16.10 41.33
CA GLN A 2 -4.21 -15.44 40.04
C GLN A 2 -2.82 -15.28 39.41
N GLN A 3 -2.52 -16.06 38.36
CA GLN A 3 -1.35 -15.82 37.52
C GLN A 3 -1.47 -14.43 36.89
N ALA A 4 -0.40 -13.64 37.02
CA ALA A 4 -0.33 -12.28 36.49
C ALA A 4 -0.57 -12.27 34.96
N PRO A 5 -1.25 -11.25 34.42
CA PRO A 5 -1.62 -11.18 33.00
C PRO A 5 -0.42 -11.18 32.05
N ALA A 6 0.72 -10.60 32.45
CA ALA A 6 1.96 -10.60 31.67
C ALA A 6 2.54 -12.02 31.46
N ASP A 7 2.41 -12.87 32.48
CA ASP A 7 2.92 -14.26 32.46
C ASP A 7 2.09 -15.13 31.49
N ARG A 8 0.78 -14.85 31.39
CA ARG A 8 -0.14 -15.53 30.46
C ARG A 8 0.12 -15.17 29.01
N ARG A 9 0.31 -13.88 28.69
CA ARG A 9 0.66 -13.43 27.32
C ARG A 9 1.97 -14.07 26.87
N SER A 10 3.02 -13.96 27.68
CA SER A 10 4.33 -14.53 27.33
C SER A 10 4.26 -16.04 27.12
N THR A 11 3.51 -16.77 27.97
CA THR A 11 3.34 -18.23 27.82
C THR A 11 2.60 -18.58 26.53
N TYR A 12 1.55 -17.83 26.19
CA TYR A 12 0.79 -18.04 24.95
C TYR A 12 1.65 -17.79 23.71
N LEU A 13 2.41 -16.70 23.69
CA LEU A 13 3.30 -16.37 22.58
C LEU A 13 4.45 -17.37 22.44
N ALA A 14 5.03 -17.83 23.56
CA ALA A 14 6.02 -18.90 23.56
C ALA A 14 5.47 -20.21 22.95
N ALA A 15 4.23 -20.58 23.26
CA ALA A 15 3.58 -21.75 22.68
C ALA A 15 3.37 -21.59 21.15
N LEU A 16 2.96 -20.40 20.69
CA LEU A 16 2.83 -20.10 19.25
C LEU A 16 4.19 -20.17 18.54
N THR A 17 5.23 -19.59 19.12
CA THR A 17 6.61 -19.70 18.62
C THR A 17 7.04 -21.16 18.48
N GLN A 18 6.76 -22.00 19.48
CA GLN A 18 7.09 -23.42 19.42
C GLN A 18 6.33 -24.15 18.30
N GLU A 19 5.07 -23.77 18.03
CA GLU A 19 4.31 -24.32 16.91
C GLU A 19 4.90 -23.92 15.55
N ILE A 20 5.31 -22.65 15.40
CA ILE A 20 6.01 -22.15 14.19
C ILE A 20 7.30 -22.92 13.98
N GLU A 21 8.11 -23.07 15.02
CA GLU A 21 9.36 -23.83 14.98
C GLU A 21 9.12 -25.27 14.52
N ARG A 22 8.12 -25.95 15.12
CA ARG A 22 7.75 -27.32 14.74
C ARG A 22 7.33 -27.43 13.26
N LYS A 23 6.56 -26.46 12.75
CA LYS A 23 6.13 -26.42 11.34
C LYS A 23 7.32 -26.23 10.40
N LEU A 24 8.27 -25.37 10.75
CA LEU A 24 9.50 -25.15 9.97
C LEU A 24 10.41 -26.39 9.98
N GLN A 25 10.62 -27.03 11.13
CA GLN A 25 11.37 -28.28 11.22
C GLN A 25 10.74 -29.38 10.36
N LYS A 26 9.41 -29.51 10.39
CA LYS A 26 8.69 -30.46 9.52
C LYS A 26 8.92 -30.15 8.03
N ALA A 27 8.88 -28.88 7.64
CA ALA A 27 9.14 -28.45 6.27
C ALA A 27 10.58 -28.75 5.82
N LEU A 28 11.54 -28.73 6.75
CA LEU A 28 12.93 -29.10 6.48
C LEU A 28 13.07 -30.60 6.19
N ILE A 29 12.48 -31.44 7.04
CA ILE A 29 12.54 -32.91 6.96
C ILE A 29 11.76 -33.45 5.74
N SER A 30 10.66 -32.81 5.36
CA SER A 30 9.75 -33.31 4.31
C SER A 30 9.81 -32.47 3.03
N PRO A 31 10.76 -32.72 2.10
CA PRO A 31 10.93 -31.91 0.90
C PRO A 31 9.70 -31.89 -0.02
N GLY A 32 8.97 -33.00 -0.12
CA GLY A 32 7.79 -33.09 -1.00
C GLY A 32 6.59 -32.24 -0.57
N GLN A 33 6.41 -32.02 0.74
CA GLN A 33 5.30 -31.22 1.29
C GLN A 33 5.74 -29.81 1.70
N ARG A 34 7.03 -29.50 1.55
CA ARG A 34 7.64 -28.24 1.97
C ARG A 34 6.90 -26.98 1.46
N PRO A 35 6.57 -26.83 0.16
CA PRO A 35 5.91 -25.61 -0.30
C PRO A 35 4.53 -25.42 0.33
N GLU A 36 3.74 -26.49 0.48
CA GLU A 36 2.41 -26.44 1.11
C GLU A 36 2.50 -26.10 2.60
N LEU A 37 3.47 -26.68 3.32
CA LEU A 37 3.70 -26.40 4.74
C LEU A 37 4.10 -24.93 4.97
N LEU A 38 4.98 -24.39 4.12
CA LEU A 38 5.41 -23.00 4.21
C LEU A 38 4.28 -22.03 3.82
N GLN A 39 3.50 -22.36 2.80
CA GLN A 39 2.32 -21.57 2.44
C GLN A 39 1.29 -21.56 3.58
N LYS A 40 1.04 -22.71 4.21
CA LYS A 40 0.13 -22.79 5.37
C LYS A 40 0.66 -21.99 6.55
N LEU A 41 1.96 -22.07 6.85
CA LEU A 41 2.58 -21.29 7.91
C LEU A 41 2.47 -19.79 7.65
N PHE A 42 2.69 -19.35 6.41
CA PHE A 42 2.48 -17.96 6.01
C PHE A 42 1.03 -17.53 6.23
N ALA A 43 0.07 -18.34 5.79
CA ALA A 43 -1.36 -18.06 5.98
C ALA A 43 -1.71 -17.95 7.47
N ASP A 44 -1.24 -18.87 8.30
CA ASP A 44 -1.46 -18.89 9.75
C ASP A 44 -0.87 -17.62 10.42
N ALA A 45 0.35 -17.21 10.04
CA ALA A 45 0.97 -15.98 10.57
C ALA A 45 0.24 -14.71 10.14
N ALA A 46 -0.34 -14.72 8.95
CA ALA A 46 -1.13 -13.62 8.39
C ALA A 46 -2.60 -13.63 8.86
N LEU A 47 -3.00 -14.49 9.80
CA LEU A 47 -4.36 -14.47 10.33
C LEU A 47 -4.58 -13.26 11.23
N GLU A 48 -5.79 -12.70 11.13
CA GLU A 48 -6.29 -11.67 12.03
C GLU A 48 -6.62 -12.35 13.37
N ILE A 49 -6.30 -11.66 14.47
CA ILE A 49 -6.49 -12.19 15.82
C ILE A 49 -7.97 -12.08 16.18
N GLU A 50 -8.58 -13.22 16.48
CA GLU A 50 -9.97 -13.32 16.97
C GLU A 50 -10.13 -12.65 18.34
N ASP A 51 -11.33 -12.13 18.65
CA ASP A 51 -11.62 -11.37 19.87
C ASP A 51 -11.20 -12.10 21.16
N ARG A 52 -11.37 -13.42 21.21
CA ARG A 52 -10.94 -14.24 22.36
C ARG A 52 -9.43 -14.23 22.59
N ALA A 53 -8.65 -14.20 21.51
CA ALA A 53 -7.19 -14.10 21.59
C ALA A 53 -6.74 -12.65 21.85
N ARG A 54 -7.50 -11.66 21.35
CA ARG A 54 -7.26 -10.24 21.65
C ARG A 54 -7.29 -9.97 23.15
N ASP A 55 -8.26 -10.53 23.88
CA ASP A 55 -8.38 -10.37 25.34
C ASP A 55 -7.17 -10.92 26.13
N ILE A 56 -6.46 -11.91 25.57
CA ILE A 56 -5.27 -12.52 26.20
C ILE A 56 -4.01 -11.71 25.87
N ILE A 57 -3.96 -11.11 24.67
CA ILE A 57 -2.78 -10.44 24.11
C ILE A 57 -2.74 -8.95 24.47
N LEU A 58 -3.88 -8.26 24.38
CA LEU A 58 -4.00 -6.86 24.69
C LEU A 58 -4.17 -6.71 26.20
N LYS A 59 -3.27 -5.94 26.82
CA LYS A 59 -3.54 -5.40 28.14
C LYS A 59 -4.76 -4.50 28.00
N LYS A 60 -5.81 -4.74 28.78
CA LYS A 60 -6.97 -3.88 28.82
C LYS A 60 -6.59 -2.60 29.58
N ASP A 61 -5.80 -1.74 28.96
CA ASP A 61 -5.58 -0.39 29.45
C ASP A 61 -6.76 0.45 28.97
N GLU A 62 -7.73 0.64 29.86
CA GLU A 62 -8.90 1.49 29.68
C GLU A 62 -8.48 2.96 29.71
N ASP A 63 -7.73 3.45 28.72
CA ASP A 63 -7.46 4.89 28.56
C ASP A 63 -6.93 5.20 27.16
N GLU A 64 -7.75 5.02 26.14
CA GLU A 64 -7.63 5.81 24.91
C GLU A 64 -9.00 5.84 24.20
N ILE A 65 -9.73 6.94 24.41
CA ILE A 65 -10.91 7.27 23.61
C ILE A 65 -10.39 7.65 22.22
N ALA A 66 -10.12 6.66 21.38
CA ALA A 66 -9.87 6.88 19.97
C ALA A 66 -11.20 7.22 19.29
N SER A 67 -11.26 8.43 18.74
CA SER A 67 -12.36 8.92 17.94
C SER A 67 -12.76 7.92 16.85
N ALA A 68 -14.05 7.62 16.79
CA ALA A 68 -14.65 6.79 15.76
C ALA A 68 -14.62 7.52 14.40
N ASP A 69 -13.48 7.50 13.71
CA ASP A 69 -13.39 7.70 12.26
C ASP A 69 -12.08 7.09 11.71
N ASP A 70 -12.21 6.35 10.61
CA ASP A 70 -11.29 5.40 9.96
C ASP A 70 -11.04 4.05 10.69
N GLY A 71 -11.20 2.95 9.95
CA GLY A 71 -11.48 1.63 10.50
C GLY A 71 -10.39 1.05 11.41
N THR A 72 -10.79 0.55 12.58
CA THR A 72 -9.99 -0.29 13.49
C THR A 72 -9.08 -1.22 12.70
N GLU A 73 -7.77 -0.96 12.78
CA GLU A 73 -6.76 -1.78 12.13
C GLU A 73 -6.79 -3.18 12.76
N ASN A 74 -7.01 -4.20 11.93
CA ASN A 74 -7.14 -5.56 12.42
C ASN A 74 -5.75 -6.10 12.80
N LEU A 75 -5.52 -6.23 14.11
CA LEU A 75 -4.32 -6.85 14.68
C LEU A 75 -4.14 -8.27 14.13
N CYS A 76 -2.97 -8.54 13.54
CA CYS A 76 -2.61 -9.85 12.99
C CYS A 76 -1.56 -10.56 13.85
N PHE A 77 -1.51 -11.89 13.80
CA PHE A 77 -0.55 -12.66 14.61
C PHE A 77 0.91 -12.28 14.33
N TYR A 78 1.25 -11.98 13.08
CA TYR A 78 2.63 -11.60 12.74
C TYR A 78 3.11 -10.35 13.49
N ASP A 79 2.23 -9.38 13.73
CA ASP A 79 2.60 -8.10 14.34
C ASP A 79 2.96 -8.30 15.81
N VAL A 80 2.13 -9.06 16.52
CA VAL A 80 2.34 -9.45 17.92
C VAL A 80 3.60 -10.31 18.09
N LEU A 81 3.83 -11.23 17.16
CA LEU A 81 5.02 -12.09 17.18
C LEU A 81 6.30 -11.29 16.87
N ALA A 82 6.24 -10.30 15.99
CA ALA A 82 7.38 -9.43 15.71
C ALA A 82 7.80 -8.64 16.94
N ASP A 83 6.84 -8.09 17.71
CA ASP A 83 7.11 -7.44 19.00
C ASP A 83 7.71 -8.41 20.00
N TYR A 84 7.12 -9.61 20.12
CA TYR A 84 7.61 -10.62 21.04
C TYR A 84 9.04 -11.08 20.74
N TYR A 85 9.43 -11.16 19.47
CA TYR A 85 10.81 -11.52 19.12
C TYR A 85 11.81 -10.39 19.41
N VAL A 86 11.38 -9.13 19.46
CA VAL A 86 12.21 -8.04 19.98
C VAL A 86 12.38 -8.16 21.49
N GLU A 87 11.29 -8.41 22.24
CA GLU A 87 11.32 -8.56 23.70
C GLU A 87 12.12 -9.80 24.14
N ALA A 88 11.97 -10.92 23.43
CA ALA A 88 12.58 -12.21 23.71
C ALA A 88 13.39 -12.73 22.50
N PRO A 89 14.57 -12.14 22.20
CA PRO A 89 15.34 -12.45 21.00
C PRO A 89 15.84 -13.90 20.94
N GLY A 90 16.01 -14.55 22.10
CA GLY A 90 16.38 -15.97 22.17
C GLY A 90 15.35 -16.90 21.51
N SER A 91 14.06 -16.60 21.68
CA SER A 91 12.97 -17.37 21.08
C SER A 91 12.86 -17.17 19.56
N GLY A 92 13.16 -15.96 19.07
CA GLY A 92 13.20 -15.68 17.64
C GLY A 92 14.40 -16.33 16.93
N LYS A 93 15.53 -16.50 17.63
CA LYS A 93 16.77 -17.00 17.02
C LYS A 93 16.66 -18.42 16.48
N SER A 94 16.00 -19.35 17.20
CA SER A 94 15.82 -20.74 16.71
C SER A 94 15.03 -20.78 15.40
N ILE A 95 13.98 -19.97 15.30
CA ILE A 95 13.17 -19.83 14.09
C ILE A 95 13.99 -19.20 12.97
N LEU A 96 14.76 -18.15 13.26
CA LEU A 96 15.61 -17.48 12.29
C LEU A 96 16.64 -18.45 11.68
N ASP A 97 17.27 -19.28 12.49
CA ASP A 97 18.24 -20.29 12.03
C ASP A 97 17.59 -21.33 11.09
N LEU A 98 16.34 -21.71 11.34
CA LEU A 98 15.57 -22.58 10.44
C LEU A 98 15.17 -21.89 9.14
N ILE A 99 14.76 -20.63 9.21
CA ILE A 99 14.43 -19.81 8.04
C ILE A 99 15.66 -19.67 7.13
N VAL A 100 16.85 -19.43 7.70
CA VAL A 100 18.11 -19.33 6.95
C VAL A 100 18.40 -20.63 6.18
N GLN A 101 18.12 -21.79 6.77
CA GLN A 101 18.29 -23.08 6.08
C GLN A 101 17.28 -23.29 4.93
N LEU A 102 16.12 -22.63 4.99
CA LEU A 102 15.05 -22.74 4.00
C LEU A 102 15.02 -21.57 3.00
N TRP A 103 16.02 -20.68 3.01
CA TRP A 103 15.98 -19.39 2.30
C TRP A 103 15.67 -19.46 0.79
N SER A 104 16.05 -20.56 0.13
CA SER A 104 15.81 -20.79 -1.30
C SER A 104 14.37 -21.13 -1.65
N GLN A 105 13.51 -21.35 -0.66
CA GLN A 105 12.15 -21.84 -0.84
C GLN A 105 11.14 -20.70 -0.95
N SER A 106 10.03 -20.94 -1.66
CA SER A 106 8.92 -20.00 -1.73
C SER A 106 8.32 -19.75 -0.34
N PHE A 107 7.70 -18.57 -0.15
CA PHE A 107 7.12 -18.08 1.10
C PHE A 107 8.09 -17.80 2.27
N VAL A 108 9.32 -18.33 2.26
CA VAL A 108 10.26 -18.13 3.38
C VAL A 108 10.62 -16.67 3.58
N SER A 109 10.90 -15.94 2.50
CA SER A 109 11.11 -14.48 2.54
C SER A 109 9.89 -13.72 3.07
N HIS A 110 8.68 -14.23 2.80
CA HIS A 110 7.43 -13.59 3.24
C HIS A 110 7.25 -13.80 4.75
N ILE A 111 7.44 -15.03 5.21
CA ILE A 111 7.41 -15.38 6.64
C ILE A 111 8.48 -14.59 7.39
N PHE A 112 9.68 -14.49 6.83
CA PHE A 112 10.76 -13.68 7.40
C PHE A 112 10.35 -12.20 7.53
N ALA A 113 9.82 -11.59 6.46
CA ALA A 113 9.37 -10.21 6.49
C ALA A 113 8.26 -9.99 7.53
N LEU A 114 7.31 -10.91 7.64
CA LEU A 114 6.22 -10.82 8.62
C LEU A 114 6.73 -10.92 10.07
N LEU A 115 7.56 -11.92 10.37
CA LEU A 115 7.95 -12.22 11.75
C LEU A 115 9.15 -11.43 12.26
N PHE A 116 10.07 -11.00 11.38
CA PHE A 116 11.37 -10.44 11.80
C PHE A 116 11.61 -8.99 11.33
N HIS A 117 10.59 -8.29 10.81
CA HIS A 117 10.76 -6.91 10.37
C HIS A 117 11.20 -5.97 11.50
N LYS A 118 10.62 -6.07 12.70
CA LYS A 118 11.03 -5.27 13.87
C LYS A 118 12.38 -5.73 14.42
N TRP A 119 12.52 -7.05 14.62
CA TRP A 119 13.74 -7.69 15.12
C TRP A 119 15.00 -7.23 14.38
N LEU A 120 14.96 -7.13 13.05
CA LEU A 120 16.11 -6.74 12.23
C LEU A 120 16.66 -5.33 12.58
N PHE A 121 15.78 -4.41 12.99
CA PHE A 121 16.18 -3.02 13.28
C PHE A 121 16.28 -2.72 14.76
N GLU A 122 15.69 -3.52 15.64
CA GLU A 122 15.69 -3.27 17.08
C GLU A 122 16.74 -4.09 17.83
N VAL A 123 16.99 -5.32 17.39
CA VAL A 123 17.99 -6.20 18.02
C VAL A 123 19.37 -5.97 17.39
N SER A 124 20.41 -5.85 18.22
CA SER A 124 21.79 -5.69 17.75
C SER A 124 22.32 -7.00 17.16
N VAL A 125 22.56 -7.02 15.84
CA VAL A 125 23.20 -8.15 15.14
C VAL A 125 24.68 -7.80 14.88
N GLU A 126 25.58 -8.65 15.36
CA GLU A 126 27.03 -8.39 15.29
C GLU A 126 27.64 -8.60 13.88
N THR A 127 27.00 -9.41 13.02
CA THR A 127 27.60 -9.86 11.74
C THR A 127 27.07 -9.07 10.52
N SER A 128 27.93 -8.24 9.92
CA SER A 128 27.58 -7.40 8.76
C SER A 128 27.11 -8.16 7.52
N GLU A 129 27.66 -9.35 7.22
CA GLU A 129 27.26 -10.12 6.03
C GLU A 129 25.84 -10.68 6.12
N VAL A 130 25.44 -11.05 7.34
CA VAL A 130 24.11 -11.60 7.63
C VAL A 130 23.05 -10.51 7.47
N LEU A 131 23.35 -9.29 7.90
CA LEU A 131 22.52 -8.10 7.70
C LEU A 131 22.26 -7.80 6.21
N LEU A 132 23.24 -8.04 5.32
CA LEU A 132 23.03 -7.87 3.87
C LEU A 132 21.92 -8.78 3.35
N ARG A 133 21.99 -10.07 3.73
CA ARG A 133 21.02 -11.09 3.28
C ARG A 133 19.64 -10.82 3.86
N TYR A 134 19.58 -10.46 5.14
CA TYR A 134 18.32 -10.14 5.83
C TYR A 134 17.64 -8.91 5.25
N GLY A 135 18.38 -7.83 5.00
CA GLY A 135 17.80 -6.62 4.38
C GLY A 135 17.19 -6.92 2.99
N SER A 136 17.89 -7.68 2.15
CA SER A 136 17.39 -8.06 0.83
C SER A 136 16.14 -8.95 0.91
N ALA A 137 16.11 -9.93 1.82
CA ALA A 137 14.94 -10.78 1.98
C ALA A 137 13.75 -10.10 2.64
N LEU A 138 13.97 -9.15 3.54
CA LEU A 138 12.92 -8.31 4.07
C LEU A 138 12.23 -7.56 2.92
N VAL A 139 13.00 -6.86 2.08
CA VAL A 139 12.44 -6.10 0.95
C VAL A 139 11.74 -7.02 -0.05
N HIS A 140 12.36 -8.16 -0.39
CA HIS A 140 11.74 -9.12 -1.31
C HIS A 140 10.46 -9.75 -0.74
N GLY A 141 10.48 -10.14 0.54
CA GLY A 141 9.33 -10.67 1.24
C GLY A 141 8.19 -9.66 1.35
N ALA A 142 8.48 -8.45 1.83
CA ALA A 142 7.52 -7.36 1.96
C ALA A 142 6.91 -7.00 0.60
N SER A 143 7.71 -6.96 -0.48
CA SER A 143 7.19 -6.74 -1.84
C SER A 143 6.08 -7.72 -2.21
N ASN A 144 6.29 -9.01 -1.98
CA ASN A 144 5.29 -10.02 -2.35
C ASN A 144 4.06 -9.96 -1.42
N VAL A 145 4.29 -9.72 -0.13
CA VAL A 145 3.23 -9.57 0.88
C VAL A 145 2.31 -8.38 0.55
N PHE A 146 2.87 -7.23 0.17
CA PHE A 146 2.07 -6.07 -0.22
C PHE A 146 1.33 -6.28 -1.55
N TRP A 147 1.89 -7.06 -2.48
CA TRP A 147 1.17 -7.47 -3.68
C TRP A 147 -0.04 -8.36 -3.39
N ILE A 148 0.01 -9.21 -2.36
CA ILE A 148 -1.15 -9.99 -1.90
C ILE A 148 -2.27 -9.05 -1.44
N ASP A 149 -1.92 -7.99 -0.70
CA ASP A 149 -2.87 -6.98 -0.25
C ASP A 149 -3.50 -6.21 -1.42
N ILE A 150 -2.72 -5.82 -2.43
CA ILE A 150 -3.24 -5.23 -3.67
C ILE A 150 -4.22 -6.17 -4.37
N GLN A 151 -3.87 -7.45 -4.51
CA GLN A 151 -4.70 -8.44 -5.19
C GLN A 151 -6.01 -8.72 -4.43
N ALA A 152 -5.94 -8.76 -3.10
CA ALA A 152 -7.09 -8.94 -2.23
C ALA A 152 -7.91 -7.65 -2.04
N ASN A 153 -7.38 -6.50 -2.44
CA ASN A 153 -7.90 -5.17 -2.10
C ASN A 153 -8.15 -5.02 -0.59
N ARG A 154 -7.19 -5.46 0.22
CA ARG A 154 -7.20 -5.38 1.69
C ARG A 154 -5.88 -4.78 2.16
N ARG A 155 -5.87 -4.22 3.37
CA ARG A 155 -4.70 -3.61 4.00
C ARG A 155 -4.28 -4.42 5.22
N ARG A 156 -4.13 -5.74 5.04
CA ARG A 156 -3.82 -6.67 6.13
C ARG A 156 -2.42 -6.44 6.69
N PHE A 157 -1.48 -6.07 5.82
CA PHE A 157 -0.07 -5.89 6.16
C PHE A 157 0.27 -4.42 6.35
N PHE A 158 -0.72 -3.60 6.73
CA PHE A 158 -0.53 -2.18 6.98
C PHE A 158 0.48 -1.92 8.10
N SER A 159 0.43 -2.65 9.22
CA SER A 159 1.39 -2.40 10.32
C SER A 159 2.84 -2.64 9.89
N LEU A 160 3.08 -3.66 9.03
CA LEU A 160 4.40 -3.90 8.45
C LEU A 160 4.82 -2.71 7.56
N PHE A 161 3.91 -2.20 6.73
CA PHE A 161 4.21 -1.06 5.87
C PHE A 161 4.48 0.22 6.66
N SER A 162 3.60 0.56 7.62
CA SER A 162 3.73 1.74 8.49
C SER A 162 5.05 1.68 9.27
N TYR A 163 5.39 0.55 9.89
CA TYR A 163 6.68 0.38 10.57
C TYR A 163 7.88 0.61 9.63
N LEU A 164 7.87 0.02 8.44
CA LEU A 164 8.97 0.20 7.49
C LEU A 164 9.09 1.63 6.96
N LEU A 165 7.98 2.38 6.88
CA LEU A 165 7.99 3.77 6.46
C LEU A 165 8.40 4.68 7.61
N GLU A 166 7.63 4.69 8.70
CA GLU A 166 7.71 5.66 9.79
C GLU A 166 8.91 5.39 10.71
N GLU A 167 9.10 4.14 11.11
CA GLU A 167 10.14 3.79 12.09
C GLU A 167 11.48 3.45 11.45
N VAL A 168 11.50 3.03 10.18
CA VAL A 168 12.73 2.62 9.48
C VAL A 168 13.16 3.63 8.43
N ALA A 169 12.31 4.01 7.48
CA ALA A 169 12.72 4.90 6.39
C ALA A 169 12.88 6.34 6.89
N LEU A 170 11.91 6.87 7.64
CA LEU A 170 11.96 8.24 8.17
C LEU A 170 12.95 8.44 9.33
N VAL A 171 13.52 7.36 9.89
CA VAL A 171 14.54 7.42 10.95
C VAL A 171 15.91 7.03 10.37
N PRO A 172 16.81 8.00 10.08
CA PRO A 172 18.08 7.73 9.42
C PRO A 172 18.93 6.66 10.11
N ASP A 173 18.98 6.68 11.44
CA ASP A 173 19.77 5.77 12.26
C ASP A 173 19.35 4.30 12.09
N ARG A 174 18.04 4.04 11.93
CA ARG A 174 17.54 2.67 11.67
C ARG A 174 17.75 2.27 10.21
N SER A 175 17.53 3.18 9.26
CA SER A 175 17.76 2.90 7.84
C SER A 175 19.22 2.54 7.53
N ASN A 176 20.18 3.08 8.30
CA ASN A 176 21.61 2.83 8.14
C ASN A 176 22.05 1.43 8.62
N LYS A 177 21.19 0.69 9.33
CA LYS A 177 21.51 -0.68 9.78
C LYS A 177 21.58 -1.69 8.64
N ILE A 178 20.82 -1.45 7.57
CA ILE A 178 20.83 -2.30 6.38
C ILE A 178 21.80 -1.75 5.32
N SER A 179 22.18 -2.62 4.38
CA SER A 179 23.07 -2.23 3.29
C SER A 179 22.50 -1.09 2.46
N LEU A 180 23.37 -0.28 1.86
CA LEU A 180 22.96 0.80 0.97
C LEU A 180 22.05 0.31 -0.18
N GLN A 181 22.31 -0.89 -0.70
CA GLN A 181 21.50 -1.50 -1.75
C GLN A 181 20.11 -1.89 -1.22
N ALA A 182 20.03 -2.60 -0.09
CA ALA A 182 18.76 -2.97 0.52
C ALA A 182 17.94 -1.74 0.92
N ARG A 183 18.60 -0.67 1.37
CA ARG A 183 17.93 0.61 1.65
C ARG A 183 17.35 1.22 0.40
N ARG A 184 18.08 1.28 -0.72
CA ARG A 184 17.52 1.77 -1.99
C ARG A 184 16.33 0.94 -2.43
N ASP A 185 16.43 -0.38 -2.33
CA ASP A 185 15.35 -1.28 -2.72
C ASP A 185 14.13 -1.13 -1.79
N LEU A 186 14.34 -0.87 -0.49
CA LEU A 186 13.28 -0.52 0.46
C LEU A 186 12.57 0.77 0.07
N TYR A 187 13.31 1.83 -0.28
CA TYR A 187 12.69 3.09 -0.69
C TYR A 187 11.91 2.97 -2.01
N LEU A 188 12.40 2.18 -2.97
CA LEU A 188 11.64 1.85 -4.17
C LEU A 188 10.38 1.05 -3.83
N LEU A 189 10.49 0.08 -2.90
CA LEU A 189 9.34 -0.67 -2.41
C LEU A 189 8.29 0.27 -1.81
N LEU A 190 8.68 1.12 -0.86
CA LEU A 190 7.77 2.06 -0.20
C LEU A 190 7.12 3.01 -1.19
N SER A 191 7.87 3.48 -2.20
CA SER A 191 7.35 4.34 -3.26
C SER A 191 6.20 3.70 -4.04
N ARG A 192 6.25 2.37 -4.29
CA ARG A 192 5.17 1.65 -4.98
C ARG A 192 3.88 1.63 -4.19
N PHE A 193 3.96 1.48 -2.87
CA PHE A 193 2.81 1.14 -2.01
C PHE A 193 2.31 2.30 -1.13
N LEU A 194 3.00 3.44 -1.09
CA LEU A 194 2.65 4.61 -0.27
C LEU A 194 1.18 5.02 -0.42
N PHE A 195 0.72 5.18 -1.66
CA PHE A 195 -0.65 5.58 -1.95
C PHE A 195 -1.68 4.49 -1.72
N PHE A 196 -1.28 3.21 -1.77
CA PHE A 196 -2.17 2.09 -1.47
C PHE A 196 -2.57 2.08 0.02
N TYR A 197 -1.59 2.34 0.89
CA TYR A 197 -1.80 2.37 2.33
C TYR A 197 -2.26 3.72 2.87
N LYS A 198 -2.55 4.70 1.99
CA LYS A 198 -3.08 6.04 2.34
C LYS A 198 -2.14 6.91 3.20
N LEU A 199 -0.82 6.75 3.06
CA LEU A 199 0.19 7.53 3.80
C LEU A 199 0.83 8.63 2.93
N ASP A 200 0.04 9.27 2.07
CA ASP A 200 0.47 10.35 1.17
C ASP A 200 0.83 11.66 1.88
N ASP A 201 0.34 11.87 3.09
CA ASP A 201 0.77 12.95 3.99
C ASP A 201 2.26 12.84 4.36
N LEU A 202 2.79 11.62 4.40
CA LEU A 202 4.21 11.34 4.65
C LEU A 202 5.08 11.45 3.39
N LEU A 203 4.53 11.83 2.23
CA LEU A 203 5.29 11.91 0.98
C LEU A 203 6.47 12.90 1.06
N GLU A 204 6.24 14.12 1.55
CA GLU A 204 7.30 15.12 1.68
C GLU A 204 8.44 14.69 2.62
N PRO A 205 8.18 14.25 3.87
CA PRO A 205 9.27 13.77 4.73
C PRO A 205 9.94 12.52 4.17
N PHE A 206 9.21 11.65 3.47
CA PHE A 206 9.78 10.46 2.82
C PHE A 206 10.77 10.83 1.70
N LEU A 207 10.43 11.80 0.85
CA LEU A 207 11.30 12.27 -0.23
C LEU A 207 12.57 12.96 0.30
N LYS A 208 12.52 13.62 1.46
CA LYS A 208 13.69 14.24 2.11
C LYS A 208 14.72 13.22 2.57
N HIS A 209 14.30 12.01 2.95
CA HIS A 209 15.18 10.96 3.47
C HIS A 209 15.67 9.96 2.42
N PHE A 210 15.28 10.16 1.15
CA PHE A 210 15.62 9.26 0.06
C PHE A 210 17.14 9.04 -0.04
N PRO A 211 17.61 7.77 -0.16
CA PRO A 211 19.04 7.49 -0.21
C PRO A 211 19.65 8.03 -1.50
N ALA A 212 20.92 8.43 -1.45
CA ALA A 212 21.63 8.87 -2.65
C ALA A 212 21.74 7.74 -3.69
N TYR A 213 21.45 8.05 -4.95
CA TYR A 213 21.61 7.13 -6.09
C TYR A 213 22.82 7.54 -6.94
N PRO A 214 23.67 6.58 -7.38
CA PRO A 214 24.83 6.89 -8.19
C PRO A 214 24.42 7.47 -9.56
N ASN A 215 23.25 7.05 -10.05
CA ASN A 215 22.70 7.45 -11.33
C ASN A 215 21.72 8.64 -11.20
N ALA A 216 21.71 9.37 -10.08
CA ALA A 216 20.82 10.52 -9.86
C ALA A 216 21.00 11.59 -10.95
N PHE A 217 22.21 11.76 -11.48
CA PHE A 217 22.45 12.66 -12.62
C PHE A 217 21.60 12.29 -13.85
N LEU A 218 21.41 10.99 -14.13
CA LEU A 218 20.65 10.50 -15.28
C LEU A 218 19.15 10.44 -15.00
N VAL A 219 18.77 9.90 -13.84
CA VAL A 219 17.37 9.61 -13.50
C VAL A 219 16.65 10.83 -12.93
N GLY A 220 17.34 11.63 -12.12
CA GLY A 220 16.78 12.79 -11.43
C GLY A 220 16.87 12.69 -9.91
N GLY A 221 16.11 13.57 -9.26
CA GLY A 221 16.05 13.64 -7.80
C GLY A 221 15.16 12.54 -7.19
N PRO A 222 15.01 12.55 -5.85
CA PRO A 222 14.06 11.68 -5.14
C PRO A 222 12.64 11.69 -5.72
N GLU A 223 12.14 12.87 -6.08
CA GLU A 223 10.82 13.09 -6.66
C GLU A 223 10.68 12.35 -7.99
N ASP A 224 11.72 12.42 -8.84
CA ASP A 224 11.74 11.74 -10.12
C ASP A 224 11.72 10.21 -9.95
N ILE A 225 12.55 9.70 -9.04
CA ILE A 225 12.65 8.25 -8.77
C ILE A 225 11.32 7.73 -8.23
N PHE A 226 10.72 8.45 -7.27
CA PHE A 226 9.41 8.12 -6.72
C PHE A 226 8.34 8.05 -7.82
N VAL A 227 8.26 9.09 -8.66
CA VAL A 227 7.25 9.16 -9.73
C VAL A 227 7.48 8.09 -10.80
N ILE A 228 8.73 7.77 -11.14
CA ILE A 228 9.03 6.67 -12.07
C ILE A 228 8.51 5.36 -11.52
N GLU A 229 8.81 5.04 -10.26
CA GLU A 229 8.39 3.79 -9.64
C GLU A 229 6.87 3.71 -9.48
N LEU A 230 6.22 4.82 -9.10
CA LEU A 230 4.77 4.93 -9.06
C LEU A 230 4.15 4.72 -10.46
N THR A 231 4.73 5.33 -11.50
CA THR A 231 4.26 5.17 -12.89
C THR A 231 4.33 3.70 -13.33
N ASP A 232 5.42 3.02 -12.98
CA ASP A 232 5.63 1.61 -13.32
C ASP A 232 4.69 0.70 -12.54
N GLN A 233 4.36 1.08 -11.30
CA GLN A 233 3.35 0.40 -10.51
C GLN A 233 1.97 0.51 -11.17
N LEU A 234 1.55 1.71 -11.58
CA LEU A 234 0.24 1.92 -12.22
C LEU A 234 0.02 1.03 -13.45
N GLN A 235 1.07 0.82 -14.26
CA GLN A 235 1.00 -0.03 -15.45
C GLN A 235 0.84 -1.52 -15.13
N LYS A 236 1.26 -1.95 -13.94
CA LYS A 236 1.16 -3.35 -13.47
C LYS A 236 -0.17 -3.63 -12.76
N LEU A 237 -0.88 -2.61 -12.30
CA LEU A 237 -2.15 -2.77 -11.57
C LEU A 237 -3.25 -3.30 -12.49
N LYS A 238 -3.81 -4.46 -12.12
CA LYS A 238 -4.97 -5.07 -12.80
C LYS A 238 -6.26 -4.98 -11.99
N VAL A 239 -6.17 -4.62 -10.72
CA VAL A 239 -7.31 -4.52 -9.80
C VAL A 239 -7.89 -3.11 -9.90
N GLU A 240 -9.07 -3.00 -10.52
CA GLU A 240 -9.74 -1.71 -10.78
C GLU A 240 -9.92 -0.81 -9.54
N PRO A 241 -10.48 -1.28 -8.40
CA PRO A 241 -10.68 -0.41 -7.24
C PRO A 241 -9.35 0.12 -6.69
N VAL A 242 -8.27 -0.68 -6.76
CA VAL A 242 -6.93 -0.24 -6.36
C VAL A 242 -6.41 0.81 -7.33
N LEU A 243 -6.53 0.62 -8.64
CA LEU A 243 -6.10 1.62 -9.63
C LEU A 243 -6.84 2.95 -9.45
N LEU A 244 -8.16 2.92 -9.22
CA LEU A 244 -8.96 4.10 -8.89
C LEU A 244 -8.45 4.80 -7.63
N HIS A 245 -8.13 4.02 -6.60
CA HIS A 245 -7.58 4.55 -5.36
C HIS A 245 -6.26 5.28 -5.59
N TYR A 246 -5.31 4.67 -6.29
CA TYR A 246 -4.04 5.33 -6.66
C TYR A 246 -4.27 6.63 -7.40
N LEU A 247 -5.09 6.63 -8.47
CA LEU A 247 -5.41 7.84 -9.24
C LEU A 247 -5.97 8.94 -8.35
N SER A 248 -6.86 8.62 -7.41
CA SER A 248 -7.42 9.60 -6.48
C SER A 248 -6.39 10.24 -5.54
N ARG A 249 -5.34 9.50 -5.13
CA ARG A 249 -4.28 9.98 -4.22
C ARG A 249 -3.13 10.66 -4.93
N MET A 250 -3.02 10.53 -6.25
CA MET A 250 -1.99 11.21 -7.05
C MET A 250 -2.06 12.74 -6.98
N GLY A 251 -3.14 13.33 -6.44
CA GLY A 251 -3.18 14.75 -6.10
C GLY A 251 -2.03 15.20 -5.19
N ALA A 252 -1.47 14.31 -4.37
CA ALA A 252 -0.30 14.57 -3.53
C ALA A 252 0.97 14.92 -4.34
N LEU A 253 1.04 14.57 -5.63
CA LEU A 253 2.17 14.89 -6.51
C LEU A 253 2.13 16.34 -7.02
N LYS A 254 1.05 17.08 -6.75
CA LYS A 254 0.88 18.44 -7.26
C LYS A 254 1.93 19.36 -6.65
N GLY A 255 2.70 20.02 -7.52
CA GLY A 255 3.75 20.96 -7.10
C GLY A 255 5.14 20.35 -6.98
N LEU A 256 5.31 19.04 -7.21
CA LEU A 256 6.63 18.43 -7.31
C LEU A 256 7.37 18.92 -8.56
N GLU A 257 8.62 19.31 -8.37
CA GLU A 257 9.50 19.73 -9.47
C GLU A 257 10.12 18.51 -10.16
N LEU A 258 9.41 17.99 -11.17
CA LEU A 258 9.86 16.83 -11.93
C LEU A 258 10.66 17.22 -13.16
N ARG A 259 11.63 16.39 -13.54
CA ARG A 259 12.28 16.50 -14.85
C ARG A 259 11.26 16.30 -15.97
N MET A 260 11.53 16.94 -17.11
CA MET A 260 10.67 16.84 -18.29
C MET A 260 10.47 15.40 -18.76
N ALA A 261 11.51 14.55 -18.69
CA ALA A 261 11.41 13.14 -19.05
C ALA A 261 10.43 12.38 -18.13
N THR A 262 10.56 12.56 -16.82
CA THR A 262 9.69 11.94 -15.80
C THR A 262 8.25 12.42 -15.93
N SER A 263 8.06 13.74 -16.02
CA SER A 263 6.77 14.38 -16.24
C SER A 263 6.09 13.87 -17.52
N THR A 264 6.84 13.72 -18.62
CA THR A 264 6.33 13.18 -19.88
C THR A 264 5.93 11.70 -19.75
N ARG A 265 6.72 10.88 -19.06
CA ARG A 265 6.40 9.46 -18.81
C ARG A 265 5.11 9.31 -18.01
N LEU A 266 4.97 10.07 -16.91
CA LEU A 266 3.76 10.08 -16.08
C LEU A 266 2.54 10.51 -16.89
N LYS A 267 2.67 11.60 -17.65
CA LYS A 267 1.60 12.13 -18.52
C LYS A 267 1.16 11.10 -19.56
N ALA A 268 2.11 10.42 -20.22
CA ALA A 268 1.81 9.38 -21.20
C ALA A 268 1.10 8.18 -20.57
N CYS A 269 1.54 7.75 -19.38
CA CYS A 269 0.90 6.68 -18.63
C CYS A 269 -0.56 7.04 -18.27
N LEU A 270 -0.80 8.22 -17.70
CA LEU A 270 -2.16 8.68 -17.38
C LEU A 270 -3.02 8.81 -18.64
N TYR A 271 -2.46 9.33 -19.73
CA TYR A 271 -3.18 9.44 -21.01
C TYR A 271 -3.59 8.07 -21.55
N SER A 272 -2.77 7.03 -21.39
CA SER A 272 -3.13 5.67 -21.82
C SER A 272 -4.43 5.18 -21.14
N PHE A 273 -4.63 5.52 -19.87
CA PHE A 273 -5.85 5.20 -19.12
C PHE A 273 -7.06 6.04 -19.51
N THR A 274 -6.90 7.12 -20.28
CA THR A 274 -8.03 7.95 -20.74
C THR A 274 -8.69 7.42 -22.02
N SER A 275 -7.97 6.60 -22.78
CA SER A 275 -8.37 6.14 -24.10
C SER A 275 -9.20 4.85 -24.03
N PRO A 276 -10.21 4.68 -24.91
CA PRO A 276 -10.97 3.43 -25.02
C PRO A 276 -10.29 2.39 -25.94
N GLY A 277 -8.99 2.49 -26.25
CA GLY A 277 -8.23 1.56 -27.13
C GLY A 277 -7.45 0.46 -26.35
N GLY A 278 -7.21 -0.71 -26.98
CA GLY A 278 -6.96 -2.04 -26.33
C GLY A 278 -5.63 -2.29 -25.60
N PRO A 279 -5.28 -3.53 -25.16
CA PRO A 279 -6.01 -4.82 -25.18
C PRO A 279 -6.78 -5.18 -23.88
N MET A 280 -6.70 -4.35 -22.84
CA MET A 280 -7.51 -4.47 -21.63
C MET A 280 -8.16 -3.11 -21.38
N TYR A 281 -9.46 -2.98 -21.66
CA TYR A 281 -10.15 -1.69 -21.64
C TYR A 281 -10.21 -1.13 -20.22
N PRO A 282 -9.62 0.06 -19.94
CA PRO A 282 -9.89 0.73 -18.68
C PRO A 282 -11.38 1.07 -18.61
N THR A 283 -12.01 0.79 -17.47
CA THR A 283 -13.44 1.06 -17.28
C THR A 283 -13.74 2.55 -17.36
N ARG A 284 -15.02 2.91 -17.50
CA ARG A 284 -15.42 4.33 -17.52
C ARG A 284 -14.98 5.08 -16.26
N ALA A 285 -15.03 4.42 -15.09
CA ALA A 285 -14.58 5.00 -13.84
C ALA A 285 -13.08 5.32 -13.90
N VAL A 286 -12.26 4.37 -14.35
CA VAL A 286 -10.80 4.56 -14.49
C VAL A 286 -10.48 5.68 -15.47
N ARG A 287 -11.17 5.74 -16.61
CA ARG A 287 -10.96 6.81 -17.59
C ARG A 287 -11.26 8.20 -17.03
N HIS A 288 -12.35 8.34 -16.27
CA HIS A 288 -12.71 9.62 -15.65
C HIS A 288 -11.71 10.01 -14.56
N ALA A 289 -11.37 9.08 -13.65
CA ALA A 289 -10.35 9.31 -12.63
C ALA A 289 -8.99 9.69 -13.26
N ALA A 290 -8.61 9.05 -14.36
CA ALA A 290 -7.39 9.38 -15.10
C ALA A 290 -7.46 10.80 -15.72
N TRP A 291 -8.60 11.20 -16.30
CA TRP A 291 -8.80 12.56 -16.78
C TRP A 291 -8.69 13.60 -15.66
N ASP A 292 -9.35 13.36 -14.53
CA ASP A 292 -9.33 14.26 -13.38
C ASP A 292 -7.91 14.41 -12.82
N THR A 293 -7.19 13.29 -12.67
CA THR A 293 -5.79 13.28 -12.24
C THR A 293 -4.88 14.01 -13.22
N LEU A 294 -5.06 13.77 -14.53
CA LEU A 294 -4.25 14.38 -15.59
C LEU A 294 -4.46 15.90 -15.67
N ASP A 295 -5.69 16.36 -15.44
CA ASP A 295 -6.04 17.79 -15.40
C ASP A 295 -5.54 18.46 -14.13
N LEU A 296 -5.54 17.75 -13.00
CA LEU A 296 -5.02 18.23 -11.72
C LEU A 296 -3.50 18.43 -11.76
N LEU A 297 -2.77 17.44 -12.28
CA LEU A 297 -1.30 17.46 -12.30
C LEU A 297 -0.73 18.29 -13.46
N PHE A 298 -1.40 18.29 -14.61
CA PHE A 298 -0.95 19.00 -15.81
C PHE A 298 -2.05 19.95 -16.29
N PRO A 299 -2.26 21.10 -15.64
CA PRO A 299 -3.31 22.04 -16.02
C PRO A 299 -3.05 22.67 -17.40
N VAL A 300 -1.78 22.84 -17.76
CA VAL A 300 -1.36 23.37 -19.06
C VAL A 300 -1.68 22.34 -20.16
N GLY A 301 -2.62 22.71 -21.03
CA GLY A 301 -3.09 21.83 -22.11
C GLY A 301 -4.38 21.05 -21.78
N ARG A 302 -5.08 21.36 -20.68
CA ARG A 302 -6.40 20.80 -20.37
C ARG A 302 -7.39 20.96 -21.52
N TYR A 303 -7.63 22.19 -21.96
CA TYR A 303 -8.57 22.50 -23.04
C TYR A 303 -8.25 21.78 -24.37
N PRO A 304 -7.03 21.87 -24.94
CA PRO A 304 -6.74 21.19 -26.19
C PRO A 304 -6.84 19.66 -26.09
N ARG A 305 -6.48 19.05 -24.95
CA ARG A 305 -6.64 17.58 -24.76
C ARG A 305 -8.09 17.13 -24.83
N HIS A 306 -9.00 17.85 -24.15
CA HIS A 306 -10.43 17.54 -24.20
C HIS A 306 -11.01 17.72 -25.59
N VAL A 307 -10.63 18.81 -26.28
CA VAL A 307 -11.05 19.07 -27.67
C VAL A 307 -10.60 17.93 -28.59
N ILE A 308 -9.33 17.54 -28.53
CA ILE A 308 -8.78 16.41 -29.31
C ILE A 308 -9.53 15.11 -28.99
N SER A 309 -9.79 14.83 -27.70
CA SER A 309 -10.53 13.63 -27.30
C SER A 309 -11.95 13.61 -27.87
N VAL A 310 -12.64 14.75 -27.87
CA VAL A 310 -13.97 14.89 -28.48
C VAL A 310 -13.91 14.67 -29.99
N PHE A 311 -12.94 15.26 -30.69
CA PHE A 311 -12.75 15.04 -32.13
C PHE A 311 -12.53 13.56 -32.46
N PHE A 312 -11.67 12.86 -31.72
CA PHE A 312 -11.47 11.42 -31.94
C PHE A 312 -12.74 10.61 -31.66
N ARG A 313 -13.50 10.93 -30.60
CA ARG A 313 -14.78 10.24 -30.34
C ARG A 313 -15.81 10.45 -31.44
N LEU A 314 -15.82 11.64 -32.06
CA LEU A 314 -16.69 11.96 -33.20
C LEU A 314 -16.26 11.22 -34.48
N LEU A 315 -14.96 10.99 -34.65
CA LEU A 315 -14.40 10.29 -35.82
C LEU A 315 -14.60 8.76 -35.77
N TYR A 316 -14.88 8.16 -34.60
CA TYR A 316 -15.15 6.72 -34.47
C TYR A 316 -16.67 6.40 -34.44
N PRO A 317 -17.23 5.79 -35.50
CA PRO A 317 -18.68 5.59 -35.66
C PRO A 317 -19.38 4.73 -34.60
N TRP A 318 -18.63 3.94 -33.83
CA TRP A 318 -19.18 3.01 -32.83
C TRP A 318 -19.41 3.61 -31.44
N TYR A 319 -18.76 4.74 -31.10
CA TYR A 319 -18.86 5.35 -29.76
C TYR A 319 -19.82 6.54 -29.68
N TRP A 320 -20.16 7.17 -30.81
CA TRP A 320 -20.97 8.38 -30.84
C TRP A 320 -22.44 8.18 -30.44
N PRO A 321 -23.16 7.07 -30.75
CA PRO A 321 -24.59 7.00 -30.42
C PRO A 321 -24.83 6.95 -28.90
N SER A 322 -24.06 6.11 -28.19
CA SER A 322 -24.15 5.98 -26.72
C SER A 322 -23.62 7.22 -25.99
N SER A 323 -22.57 7.87 -26.52
CA SER A 323 -21.99 9.07 -25.91
C SER A 323 -22.87 10.30 -26.12
N CYS A 324 -23.42 10.48 -27.32
CA CYS A 324 -24.40 11.54 -27.60
C CYS A 324 -25.69 11.32 -26.79
N TRP A 325 -26.17 10.08 -26.70
CA TRP A 325 -27.34 9.76 -25.87
C TRP A 325 -27.10 10.10 -24.40
N ASN A 326 -25.95 9.70 -23.83
CA ASN A 326 -25.59 10.05 -22.47
C ASN A 326 -25.46 11.56 -22.28
N PHE A 327 -24.84 12.28 -23.22
CA PHE A 327 -24.71 13.73 -23.17
C PHE A 327 -26.08 14.42 -23.13
N ILE A 328 -26.99 14.02 -24.04
CA ILE A 328 -28.38 14.50 -24.08
C ILE A 328 -29.07 14.20 -22.75
N VAL A 329 -28.99 12.96 -22.26
CA VAL A 329 -29.59 12.56 -20.98
C VAL A 329 -29.04 13.40 -19.83
N THR A 330 -27.72 13.57 -19.69
CA THR A 330 -27.15 14.42 -18.62
C THR A 330 -27.55 15.88 -18.76
N CYS A 331 -27.61 16.42 -19.99
CA CYS A 331 -27.99 17.81 -20.22
C CYS A 331 -29.47 18.03 -19.82
N VAL A 332 -30.37 17.16 -20.29
CA VAL A 332 -31.79 17.16 -19.90
C VAL A 332 -31.96 16.99 -18.40
N THR A 333 -31.26 16.05 -17.79
CA THR A 333 -31.33 15.78 -16.35
C THR A 333 -30.87 17.00 -15.53
N THR A 334 -29.78 17.67 -15.95
CA THR A 334 -29.26 18.88 -15.30
C THR A 334 -30.24 20.05 -15.43
N VAL A 335 -30.84 20.23 -16.61
CA VAL A 335 -31.86 21.25 -16.86
C VAL A 335 -33.10 20.99 -15.99
N VAL A 336 -33.56 19.74 -15.90
CA VAL A 336 -34.70 19.34 -15.05
C VAL A 336 -34.39 19.60 -13.58
N TYR A 337 -33.21 19.21 -13.07
CA TYR A 337 -32.81 19.49 -11.70
C TYR A 337 -32.69 21.00 -11.43
N TYR A 338 -32.19 21.78 -12.38
CA TYR A 338 -32.13 23.23 -12.26
C TYR A 338 -33.52 23.85 -12.16
N ILE A 339 -34.45 23.45 -13.04
CA ILE A 339 -35.84 23.91 -13.02
C ILE A 339 -36.53 23.52 -11.73
N LEU A 340 -36.39 22.26 -11.28
CA LEU A 340 -36.93 21.78 -10.00
C LEU A 340 -36.38 22.60 -8.83
N ARG A 341 -35.08 22.88 -8.82
CA ARG A 341 -34.43 23.69 -7.77
C ARG A 341 -34.96 25.12 -7.75
N VAL A 342 -35.17 25.73 -8.92
CA VAL A 342 -35.77 27.07 -9.03
C VAL A 342 -37.21 27.06 -8.51
N ILE A 343 -38.02 26.07 -8.89
CA ILE A 343 -39.42 25.94 -8.45
C ILE A 343 -39.49 25.74 -6.93
N ILE A 344 -38.66 24.84 -6.37
CA ILE A 344 -38.61 24.58 -4.93
C ILE A 344 -38.18 25.84 -4.17
N SER A 345 -37.15 26.57 -4.65
CA SER A 345 -36.73 27.83 -4.00
C SER A 345 -37.80 28.92 -4.07
N SER A 346 -38.55 28.99 -5.19
CA SER A 346 -39.67 29.90 -5.37
C SER A 346 -40.81 29.57 -4.41
N TRP A 347 -41.13 28.28 -4.25
CA TRP A 347 -42.13 27.80 -3.29
C TRP A 347 -41.73 28.06 -1.84
N GLU A 348 -40.46 27.87 -1.47
CA GLU A 348 -39.95 28.21 -0.14
C GLU A 348 -40.03 29.70 0.15
N ASN A 349 -39.72 30.55 -0.84
CA ASN A 349 -39.83 32.01 -0.71
C ASN A 349 -41.29 32.47 -0.55
N ILE A 350 -42.24 31.87 -1.28
CA ILE A 350 -43.68 32.15 -1.12
C ILE A 350 -44.18 31.68 0.26
N ARG A 351 -43.72 30.53 0.74
CA ARG A 351 -44.10 30.00 2.06
C ARG A 351 -43.53 30.84 3.21
N LYS A 352 -42.34 31.43 3.05
CA LYS A 352 -41.76 32.40 3.99
C LYS A 352 -42.53 33.72 3.99
N SER A 353 -42.96 34.21 2.82
CA SER A 353 -43.76 35.44 2.71
C SER A 353 -45.16 35.33 3.33
N LYS A 354 -45.75 34.13 3.39
CA LYS A 354 -47.06 33.88 4.06
C LYS A 354 -46.98 33.71 5.59
N ARG A 355 -45.77 33.67 6.17
CA ARG A 355 -45.53 33.52 7.62
C ARG A 355 -44.97 34.79 8.28
N SER A 356 -44.74 35.84 7.49
CA SER A 356 -44.61 37.23 7.96
C SER A 356 -45.96 37.92 7.80
#